data_AF-A0A426R782-F1
#
_entry.id   AF-A0A426R782-F1
#
_cell.length_a   1.000
_cell.length_b   1.000
_cell.length_c   1.000
_cell.angle_alpha   90.00
_cell.angle_beta   90.00
_cell.angle_gamma   90.00
#
_symmetry.space_group_name_H-M   'P 1'
#
loop_
_entity.id
_entity.type
_entity.pdbx_description
1 polymer ?
#
loop_
_entity_poly.entity_id
_entity_poly.type
_entity_poly.pdbx_seq_one_letter_code
_entity_poly.pdbx_strand_id
1 'polypeptide(L)'
;MKESARARMDTPQGSRFFNWHLDVDLGSSGERAARFLGTGRYLAIQTIVVVVWIFLNVAAVSLQWDPYPFILLNLAFSTQAAYAAPLILLAQNRQDDRDRVSLEEDRARAQQTKADTEFLARELASLRIAVGEVATRDYLRRELDEIREMLEGLDGQATTSKKSRKKARQSQSAESILGEHPEL
;
A
#
# COMPACT_ATOMS: atom_id res chain seq x y z
N MET A 1 20.17 -9.48 -56.03
CA MET A 1 20.10 -9.93 -54.62
C MET A 1 20.89 -8.91 -53.79
N LYS A 2 20.22 -7.88 -53.26
CA LYS A 2 20.83 -6.81 -52.44
C LYS A 2 20.40 -7.06 -50.99
N GLU A 3 21.25 -7.76 -50.26
CA GLU A 3 21.02 -8.03 -48.84
C GLU A 3 21.37 -6.78 -48.03
N SER A 4 20.47 -6.42 -47.12
CA SER A 4 20.38 -5.10 -46.52
C SER A 4 21.43 -4.88 -45.43
N ALA A 5 22.36 -3.96 -45.71
CA ALA A 5 23.22 -3.33 -44.72
C ALA A 5 22.41 -2.41 -43.78
N ARG A 6 21.70 -3.01 -42.83
CA ARG A 6 21.16 -2.30 -41.65
C ARG A 6 21.93 -2.73 -40.42
N ALA A 7 23.20 -2.35 -40.41
CA ALA A 7 23.99 -2.27 -39.19
C ALA A 7 23.33 -1.22 -38.28
N ARG A 8 22.52 -1.69 -37.32
CA ARG A 8 22.11 -0.90 -36.16
C ARG A 8 23.34 -0.71 -35.29
N MET A 9 24.07 0.37 -35.56
CA MET A 9 25.21 0.81 -34.78
C MET A 9 24.82 2.12 -34.12
N ASP A 10 23.97 1.99 -33.09
CA ASP A 10 23.53 3.08 -32.23
C ASP A 10 23.69 2.63 -30.78
N THR A 11 24.94 2.35 -30.43
CA THR A 11 25.34 2.11 -29.05
C THR A 11 26.41 3.15 -28.78
N PRO A 12 26.13 4.20 -27.99
CA PRO A 12 27.15 5.19 -27.68
C PRO A 12 28.29 4.47 -26.96
N GLN A 13 29.49 4.49 -27.58
CA GLN A 13 30.70 4.05 -26.91
C GLN A 13 30.96 5.00 -25.74
N GLY A 14 30.71 4.51 -24.52
CA GLY A 14 31.08 5.18 -23.29
C GLY A 14 32.59 5.40 -23.24
N SER A 15 32.98 6.66 -23.21
CA SER A 15 34.32 7.15 -22.86
C SER A 15 34.89 6.35 -21.69
N ARG A 16 35.96 5.57 -21.94
CA ARG A 16 36.72 4.82 -20.93
C ARG A 16 37.79 5.68 -20.25
N PHE A 17 37.50 6.96 -20.02
CA PHE A 17 38.40 7.79 -19.24
C PHE A 17 37.98 7.75 -17.77
N PHE A 18 38.73 6.94 -17.01
CA PHE A 18 38.83 7.01 -15.56
C PHE A 18 37.63 6.45 -14.77
N ASN A 19 37.41 5.15 -14.85
CA ASN A 19 36.53 4.46 -13.88
C ASN A 19 37.32 4.16 -12.60
N TRP A 20 37.60 5.21 -11.80
CA TRP A 20 37.92 5.03 -10.38
C TRP A 20 36.64 4.57 -9.68
N HIS A 21 36.38 3.27 -9.68
CA HIS A 21 35.46 2.68 -8.71
C HIS A 21 36.10 2.85 -7.32
N LEU A 22 35.87 4.01 -6.72
CA LEU A 22 36.00 4.26 -5.29
C LEU A 22 34.89 3.45 -4.59
N ASP A 23 35.00 2.13 -4.67
CA ASP A 23 34.30 1.17 -3.83
C ASP A 23 35.02 1.13 -2.47
N VAL A 24 35.14 2.31 -1.88
CA VAL A 24 35.45 2.47 -0.47
C VAL A 24 34.13 2.27 0.25
N ASP A 25 34.18 1.56 1.37
CA ASP A 25 33.15 1.19 2.35
C ASP A 25 32.40 2.43 2.96
N LEU A 26 31.96 3.34 2.09
CA LEU A 26 31.33 4.64 2.33
C LEU A 26 29.83 4.50 2.55
N GLY A 27 29.24 3.32 2.29
CA GLY A 27 27.84 3.05 2.64
C GLY A 27 27.64 3.19 4.15
N SER A 28 28.41 2.43 4.92
CA SER A 28 28.36 2.41 6.38
C SER A 28 28.96 3.67 7.03
N SER A 29 30.06 4.19 6.45
CA SER A 29 30.72 5.41 6.93
C SER A 29 29.90 6.67 6.62
N GLY A 30 29.24 6.72 5.46
CA GLY A 30 28.37 7.81 5.02
C GLY A 30 27.09 7.92 5.85
N GLU A 31 26.50 6.80 6.30
CA GLU A 31 25.36 6.82 7.22
C GLU A 31 25.72 7.35 8.61
N ARG A 32 26.93 7.08 9.10
CA ARG A 32 27.43 7.66 10.35
C ARG A 32 27.72 9.16 10.17
N ALA A 33 28.36 9.55 9.08
CA ALA A 33 28.64 10.94 8.76
C ALA A 33 27.36 11.77 8.58
N ALA A 34 26.35 11.24 7.89
CA ALA A 34 25.05 11.90 7.70
C ALA A 34 24.33 12.12 9.04
N ARG A 35 24.30 11.10 9.91
CA ARG A 35 23.73 11.25 11.27
C ARG A 35 24.53 12.23 12.13
N PHE A 36 25.85 12.29 11.95
CA PHE A 36 26.70 13.21 12.68
C PHE A 36 26.51 14.66 12.24
N LEU A 37 26.45 14.92 10.93
CA LEU A 37 26.25 16.25 10.33
C LEU A 37 24.84 16.81 10.59
N GLY A 38 23.82 15.95 10.70
CA GLY A 38 22.44 16.36 11.02
C GLY A 38 22.17 16.61 12.51
N THR A 39 23.10 16.27 13.40
CA THR A 39 22.94 16.47 14.85
C THR A 39 23.54 17.82 15.26
N GLY A 40 22.81 18.63 16.05
CA GLY A 40 23.30 19.93 16.55
C GLY A 40 24.64 19.91 17.31
N ARG A 41 25.11 18.71 17.67
CA ARG A 41 26.43 18.46 18.26
C ARG A 41 27.59 18.79 17.31
N TYR A 42 27.44 18.61 15.99
CA TYR A 42 28.48 19.01 15.04
C TYR A 42 28.69 20.53 15.05
N LEU A 43 27.59 21.30 15.00
CA LEU A 43 27.66 22.77 15.06
C LEU A 43 28.27 23.26 16.37
N ALA A 44 27.97 22.60 17.50
CA ALA A 44 28.55 22.95 18.80
C ALA A 44 30.09 22.75 18.81
N ILE A 45 30.57 21.59 18.34
CA ILE A 45 32.01 21.30 18.25
C ILE A 45 32.70 22.26 17.28
N GLN A 46 32.12 22.49 16.11
CA GLN A 46 32.67 23.41 15.11
C GLN A 46 32.79 24.84 15.66
N THR A 47 31.77 25.32 16.37
CA THR A 47 31.79 26.65 17.01
C THR A 47 32.93 26.75 18.03
N ILE A 48 33.09 25.74 18.89
CA ILE A 48 34.17 25.70 19.88
C ILE A 48 35.54 25.75 19.21
N VAL A 49 35.74 24.96 18.15
CA VAL A 49 37.01 24.94 17.40
C VAL A 49 37.32 26.31 16.79
N VAL A 50 36.34 26.97 16.15
CA VAL A 50 36.51 28.31 15.58
C VAL A 50 36.86 29.33 16.66
N VAL A 51 36.17 29.30 17.80
CA VAL A 51 36.43 30.21 18.92
C VAL A 51 37.85 30.01 19.48
N VAL A 52 38.26 28.76 19.73
CA VAL A 52 39.63 28.43 20.18
C VAL A 52 40.67 28.89 19.16
N TRP A 53 40.39 28.71 17.87
CA TRP A 53 41.29 29.11 16.80
C TRP A 53 41.49 30.64 16.74
N ILE A 54 40.41 31.41 16.91
CA ILE A 54 40.46 32.87 17.01
C ILE A 54 41.32 33.27 18.21
N PHE A 55 41.12 32.67 19.39
CA PHE A 55 41.91 32.98 20.59
C PHE A 55 43.39 32.64 20.41
N LEU A 56 43.72 31.49 19.81
CA LEU A 56 45.10 31.11 19.51
C LEU A 56 45.76 32.10 18.54
N ASN A 57 45.03 32.55 17.52
CA ASN A 57 45.53 33.52 16.56
C ASN A 57 45.79 34.89 17.24
N VAL A 58 44.86 35.37 18.07
CA VAL A 58 45.04 36.62 18.85
C VAL A 58 46.21 36.50 19.85
N ALA A 59 46.40 35.34 20.48
CA ALA A 59 47.55 35.10 21.34
C ALA A 59 48.86 35.09 20.53
N ALA A 60 48.86 34.51 19.32
CA ALA A 60 50.01 34.50 18.43
C ALA A 60 50.35 35.87 17.82
N VAL A 61 49.39 36.80 17.73
CA VAL A 61 49.62 38.20 17.35
C VAL A 61 50.53 38.90 18.36
N SER A 62 50.48 38.52 19.65
CA SER A 62 51.44 39.02 20.65
C SER A 62 52.90 38.61 20.37
N LEU A 63 53.10 37.58 19.53
CA LEU A 63 54.40 37.13 19.03
C LEU A 63 54.72 37.68 17.61
N GLN A 64 53.97 38.67 17.11
CA GLN A 64 54.07 39.23 15.74
C GLN A 64 53.88 38.20 14.60
N TRP A 65 53.25 37.05 14.87
CA TRP A 65 53.14 35.96 13.89
C TRP A 65 52.15 36.24 12.74
N ASP A 66 51.18 37.15 12.92
CA ASP A 66 50.26 37.63 11.85
C ASP A 66 49.72 39.05 12.19
N PRO A 67 50.44 40.14 11.85
CA PRO A 67 49.99 41.52 12.09
C PRO A 67 48.70 41.85 11.33
N TYR A 68 47.84 42.70 11.92
CA TYR A 68 46.58 43.13 11.30
C TYR A 68 46.78 43.63 9.85
N PRO A 69 46.01 43.16 8.84
CA PRO A 69 44.79 42.34 8.90
C PRO A 69 45.08 40.84 8.71
N PHE A 70 44.64 40.00 9.66
CA PHE A 70 44.94 38.55 9.77
C PHE A 70 44.77 37.75 8.46
N ILE A 71 45.84 37.71 7.63
CA ILE A 71 45.75 37.20 6.26
C ILE A 71 45.67 35.67 6.25
N LEU A 72 46.36 35.03 7.19
CA LEU A 72 46.43 33.57 7.29
C LEU A 72 45.10 33.00 7.80
N LEU A 73 44.46 33.70 8.75
CA LEU A 73 43.15 33.31 9.26
C LEU A 73 42.08 33.40 8.16
N ASN A 74 42.09 34.50 7.42
CA ASN A 74 41.14 34.70 6.33
C ASN A 74 41.37 33.69 5.19
N LEU A 75 42.64 33.39 4.87
CA LEU A 75 42.99 32.39 3.86
C LEU A 75 42.50 30.99 4.28
N ALA A 76 42.75 30.59 5.53
CA ALA A 76 42.32 29.29 6.05
C ALA A 76 40.79 29.14 6.00
N PHE A 77 40.04 30.16 6.43
CA PHE A 77 38.57 30.13 6.39
C PHE A 77 38.04 30.12 4.95
N SER A 78 38.67 30.88 4.05
CA SER A 78 38.32 30.89 2.62
C SER A 78 38.52 29.50 1.99
N THR A 79 39.63 28.82 2.29
CA THR A 79 39.86 27.45 1.82
C THR A 79 38.86 26.46 2.45
N GLN A 80 38.52 26.61 3.73
CA GLN A 80 37.52 25.78 4.41
C GLN A 80 36.16 25.89 3.72
N ALA A 81 35.71 27.11 3.41
CA ALA A 81 34.47 27.34 2.68
C ALA A 81 34.53 26.77 1.26
N ALA A 82 35.66 26.94 0.56
CA ALA A 82 35.85 26.42 -0.80
C ALA A 82 35.78 24.89 -0.88
N TYR A 83 36.31 24.16 0.11
CA TYR A 83 36.23 22.70 0.16
C TYR A 83 34.87 22.17 0.66
N ALA A 84 34.11 22.98 1.39
CA ALA A 84 32.77 22.59 1.83
C ALA A 84 31.80 22.42 0.64
N ALA A 85 31.86 23.29 -0.36
CA ALA A 85 30.98 23.25 -1.54
C ALA A 85 30.99 21.90 -2.29
N PRO A 86 32.14 21.33 -2.71
CA PRO A 86 32.17 20.03 -3.38
C PRO A 86 31.76 18.87 -2.48
N LEU A 87 32.09 18.92 -1.18
CA LEU A 87 31.64 17.90 -0.22
C LEU A 87 30.11 17.90 -0.05
N ILE A 88 29.51 19.09 0.04
CA ILE A 88 28.06 19.26 0.12
C ILE A 88 27.40 18.73 -1.16
N LEU A 89 27.96 19.04 -2.33
CA LEU A 89 27.45 18.55 -3.61
C LEU A 89 27.50 17.02 -3.70
N LEU A 90 28.58 16.39 -3.24
CA LEU A 90 28.69 14.93 -3.16
C LEU A 90 27.68 14.33 -2.18
N ALA A 91 27.44 14.99 -1.04
CA ALA A 91 26.43 14.56 -0.08
C ALA A 91 25.01 14.69 -0.64
N GLN A 92 24.73 15.79 -1.36
CA GLN A 92 23.45 16.06 -2.01
C GLN A 92 23.15 15.05 -3.12
N ASN A 93 24.09 14.79 -4.03
CA ASN A 93 23.89 13.79 -5.08
C ASN A 93 23.50 12.41 -4.51
N ARG A 94 24.10 12.02 -3.37
CA ARG A 94 23.75 10.77 -2.68
C ARG A 94 22.38 10.80 -2.01
N GLN A 95 21.96 11.96 -1.50
CA GLN A 95 20.61 12.14 -0.96
C GLN A 95 19.59 12.05 -2.09
N ASP A 96 19.82 12.76 -3.19
CA ASP A 96 18.94 12.77 -4.36
C ASP A 96 18.79 11.36 -4.97
N ASP A 97 19.87 10.59 -5.06
CA ASP A 97 19.83 9.20 -5.55
C ASP A 97 18.96 8.31 -4.64
N ARG A 98 19.11 8.44 -3.31
CA ARG A 98 18.30 7.68 -2.32
C ARG A 98 16.83 8.10 -2.39
N ASP A 99 16.58 9.40 -2.43
CA ASP A 99 15.23 9.96 -2.49
C ASP A 99 14.53 9.54 -3.78
N ARG A 100 15.27 9.47 -4.91
CA ARG A 100 14.77 8.95 -6.16
C ARG A 100 14.33 7.49 -6.04
N VAL A 101 15.17 6.61 -5.48
CA VAL A 101 14.82 5.19 -5.28
C VAL A 101 13.59 5.06 -4.38
N SER A 102 13.54 5.81 -3.27
CA SER A 102 12.37 5.81 -2.38
C SER A 102 11.10 6.25 -3.10
N LEU A 103 11.16 7.28 -3.94
CA LEU A 103 10.03 7.76 -4.73
C LEU A 103 9.58 6.76 -5.79
N GLU A 104 10.50 6.04 -6.41
CA GLU A 104 10.19 4.97 -7.37
C GLU A 104 9.49 3.79 -6.68
N GLU A 105 9.97 3.37 -5.50
CA GLU A 105 9.31 2.35 -4.69
C GLU A 105 7.90 2.77 -4.25
N ASP A 106 7.74 3.99 -3.75
CA ASP A 106 6.44 4.50 -3.31
C ASP A 106 5.44 4.57 -4.48
N ARG A 107 5.88 4.97 -5.67
CA ARG A 107 5.06 4.94 -6.88
C ARG A 107 4.65 3.52 -7.24
N ALA A 108 5.56 2.56 -7.20
CA ALA A 108 5.25 1.16 -7.49
C ALA A 108 4.23 0.59 -6.48
N ARG A 109 4.40 0.86 -5.18
CA ARG A 109 3.45 0.47 -4.13
C ARG A 109 2.08 1.11 -4.33
N ALA A 110 2.03 2.39 -4.69
CA ALA A 110 0.78 3.08 -4.96
C ALA A 110 0.05 2.49 -6.18
N GLN A 111 0.77 2.11 -7.23
CA GLN A 111 0.20 1.43 -8.40
C GLN A 111 -0.38 0.05 -8.04
N GLN A 112 0.35 -0.73 -7.23
CA GLN A 112 -0.13 -2.03 -6.74
C GLN A 112 -1.39 -1.88 -5.89
N THR A 113 -1.37 -0.98 -4.92
CA THR A 113 -2.53 -0.71 -4.05
C THR A 113 -3.75 -0.28 -4.86
N LYS A 114 -3.55 0.54 -5.89
CA LYS A 114 -4.62 0.95 -6.80
C LYS A 114 -5.17 -0.25 -7.58
N ALA A 115 -4.32 -1.09 -8.14
CA ALA A 115 -4.73 -2.29 -8.86
C ALA A 115 -5.50 -3.27 -7.96
N ASP A 116 -5.02 -3.51 -6.73
CA ASP A 116 -5.69 -4.36 -5.75
C ASP A 116 -7.06 -3.80 -5.37
N THR A 117 -7.16 -2.47 -5.19
CA THR A 117 -8.44 -1.81 -4.90
C THR A 117 -9.41 -1.93 -6.08
N GLU A 118 -8.94 -1.74 -7.31
CA GLU A 118 -9.76 -1.93 -8.52
C GLU A 118 -10.22 -3.38 -8.67
N PHE A 119 -9.35 -4.34 -8.36
CA PHE A 119 -9.67 -5.76 -8.36
C PHE A 119 -10.75 -6.08 -7.33
N LEU A 120 -10.54 -5.67 -6.07
CA LEU A 120 -11.52 -5.86 -4.99
C LEU A 120 -12.85 -5.17 -5.30
N ALA A 121 -12.85 -3.99 -5.93
CA ALA A 121 -14.08 -3.31 -6.33
C ALA A 121 -14.85 -4.09 -7.41
N ARG A 122 -14.15 -4.71 -8.36
CA ARG A 122 -14.75 -5.56 -9.39
C ARG A 122 -15.31 -6.85 -8.81
N GLU A 123 -14.56 -7.50 -7.92
CA GLU A 123 -15.01 -8.69 -7.18
C GLU A 123 -16.22 -8.37 -6.29
N LEU A 124 -16.23 -7.22 -5.62
CA LEU A 124 -17.38 -6.79 -4.82
C LEU A 124 -18.60 -6.51 -5.70
N ALA A 125 -18.41 -5.93 -6.89
CA ALA A 125 -19.49 -5.68 -7.83
C ALA A 125 -20.08 -6.98 -8.40
N SER A 126 -19.23 -7.96 -8.79
CA SER A 126 -19.69 -9.27 -9.26
C SER A 126 -20.41 -10.03 -8.14
N LEU A 127 -19.86 -10.02 -6.92
CA LEU A 127 -20.50 -10.61 -5.75
C LEU A 127 -21.85 -9.94 -5.44
N ARG A 128 -21.94 -8.61 -5.53
CA ARG A 128 -23.18 -7.86 -5.33
C ARG A 128 -24.26 -8.26 -6.34
N ILE A 129 -23.90 -8.48 -7.60
CA ILE A 129 -24.86 -8.92 -8.63
C ILE A 129 -25.33 -10.34 -8.32
N ALA A 130 -24.40 -11.27 -8.04
CA ALA A 130 -24.72 -12.66 -7.71
C ALA A 130 -25.62 -12.76 -6.45
N VAL A 131 -25.33 -12.00 -5.40
CA VAL A 131 -26.18 -11.92 -4.20
C VAL A 131 -27.49 -11.22 -4.49
N GLY A 132 -27.50 -10.17 -5.32
CA GLY A 132 -28.72 -9.47 -5.73
C GLY A 132 -29.71 -10.37 -6.46
N GLU A 133 -29.23 -11.27 -7.32
CA GLU A 133 -30.07 -12.25 -8.02
C GLU A 133 -30.64 -13.30 -7.06
N VAL A 134 -29.83 -13.86 -6.15
CA VAL A 134 -30.26 -14.89 -5.18
C VAL A 134 -31.16 -14.32 -4.08
N ALA A 135 -30.97 -13.06 -3.69
CA ALA A 135 -31.76 -12.37 -2.66
C ALA A 135 -32.88 -11.51 -3.24
N THR A 136 -33.36 -11.80 -4.46
CA THR A 136 -34.51 -11.06 -4.99
C THR A 136 -35.71 -11.30 -4.08
N ARG A 137 -36.33 -10.22 -3.58
CA ARG A 137 -37.52 -10.27 -2.69
C ARG A 137 -38.61 -11.21 -3.22
N ASP A 138 -38.72 -11.32 -4.54
CA ASP A 138 -39.68 -12.19 -5.20
C ASP A 138 -39.31 -13.67 -5.10
N TYR A 139 -38.03 -14.05 -5.13
CA TYR A 139 -37.60 -15.44 -4.89
C TYR A 139 -37.82 -15.83 -3.44
N LEU A 140 -37.38 -14.99 -2.49
CA LEU A 140 -37.64 -15.17 -1.06
C LEU A 140 -39.14 -15.24 -0.75
N ARG A 141 -39.97 -14.43 -1.41
CA ARG A 141 -41.43 -14.52 -1.29
C ARG A 141 -41.98 -15.80 -1.89
N ARG A 142 -41.51 -16.20 -3.07
CA ARG A 142 -41.97 -17.42 -3.73
C ARG A 142 -41.67 -18.65 -2.89
N GLU A 143 -40.47 -18.73 -2.31
CA GLU A 143 -40.09 -19.85 -1.44
C GLU A 143 -40.87 -19.84 -0.12
N LEU A 144 -41.13 -18.67 0.46
CA LEU A 144 -42.00 -18.55 1.64
C LEU A 144 -43.45 -18.92 1.34
N ASP A 145 -43.98 -18.52 0.18
CA ASP A 145 -45.33 -18.87 -0.27
C ASP A 145 -45.44 -20.37 -0.56
N GLU A 146 -44.44 -20.97 -1.20
CA GLU A 146 -44.37 -22.42 -1.47
C GLU A 146 -44.31 -23.23 -0.18
N ILE A 147 -43.49 -22.82 0.80
CA ILE A 147 -43.45 -23.44 2.13
C ILE A 147 -44.80 -23.30 2.83
N ARG A 148 -45.44 -22.12 2.75
CA ARG A 148 -46.76 -21.89 3.34
C ARG A 148 -47.83 -22.78 2.71
N GLU A 149 -47.83 -22.92 1.40
CA GLU A 149 -48.79 -23.72 0.65
C GLU A 149 -48.61 -25.22 0.94
N MET A 150 -47.36 -25.70 1.06
CA MET A 150 -47.08 -27.06 1.54
C MET A 150 -47.64 -27.29 2.96
N LEU A 151 -47.51 -26.32 3.86
CA LEU A 151 -48.03 -26.41 5.22
C LEU A 151 -49.57 -26.43 5.24
N GLU A 152 -50.23 -25.57 4.45
CA GLU A 152 -51.69 -25.55 4.29
C GLU A 152 -52.21 -26.83 3.64
N GLY A 153 -51.49 -27.41 2.69
CA GLY A 153 -51.83 -28.70 2.09
C GLY A 153 -51.79 -29.85 3.10
N LEU A 154 -50.84 -29.83 4.03
CA LEU A 154 -50.75 -30.81 5.12
C LEU A 154 -51.89 -30.64 6.14
N ASP A 155 -52.24 -29.41 6.52
CA ASP A 155 -53.37 -29.15 7.43
C ASP A 155 -54.71 -29.46 6.76
N GLY A 156 -54.87 -29.05 5.49
CA GLY A 156 -56.01 -29.35 4.64
C GLY A 156 -56.26 -30.86 4.55
N GLN A 157 -55.25 -31.66 4.23
CA GLN A 157 -55.35 -33.13 4.22
C GLN A 157 -55.75 -33.72 5.58
N ALA A 158 -55.27 -33.14 6.69
CA ALA A 158 -55.71 -33.55 8.02
C ALA A 158 -57.21 -33.28 8.24
N THR A 159 -57.75 -32.17 7.71
CA THR A 159 -59.17 -31.85 7.79
C THR A 159 -60.05 -32.71 6.86
N THR A 160 -59.63 -32.96 5.61
CA THR A 160 -60.39 -33.79 4.67
C THR A 160 -60.43 -35.25 5.13
N SER A 161 -59.31 -35.76 5.65
CA SER A 161 -59.23 -37.10 6.27
C SER A 161 -60.18 -37.23 7.47
N LYS A 162 -60.29 -36.19 8.31
CA LYS A 162 -61.30 -36.17 9.40
C LYS A 162 -62.73 -36.13 8.87
N LYS A 163 -63.01 -35.36 7.81
CA LYS A 163 -64.36 -35.17 7.25
C LYS A 163 -64.87 -36.40 6.51
N SER A 164 -64.02 -37.07 5.72
CA SER A 164 -64.34 -38.33 5.05
C SER A 164 -64.61 -39.44 6.06
N ARG A 165 -63.82 -39.51 7.14
CA ARG A 165 -64.04 -40.44 8.25
C ARG A 165 -65.34 -40.17 9.01
N LYS A 166 -65.78 -38.90 9.12
CA LYS A 166 -67.08 -38.54 9.72
C LYS A 166 -68.26 -38.88 8.80
N LYS A 167 -68.13 -38.63 7.49
CA LYS A 167 -69.18 -38.94 6.50
C LYS A 167 -69.42 -40.45 6.37
N ALA A 168 -68.35 -41.26 6.39
CA ALA A 168 -68.44 -42.71 6.39
C ALA A 168 -69.16 -43.27 7.64
N ARG A 169 -68.96 -42.65 8.82
CA ARG A 169 -69.70 -43.03 10.04
C ARG A 169 -71.18 -42.65 9.98
N GLN A 170 -71.52 -41.57 9.28
CA GLN A 170 -72.89 -41.08 9.18
C GLN A 170 -73.72 -41.85 8.15
N SER A 171 -73.13 -42.27 7.03
CA SER A 171 -73.80 -43.16 6.07
C SER A 171 -74.09 -44.54 6.68
N GLN A 172 -73.17 -45.10 7.46
CA GLN A 172 -73.42 -46.35 8.20
C GLN A 172 -74.55 -46.22 9.24
N SER A 173 -74.72 -45.04 9.86
CA SER A 173 -75.82 -44.81 10.82
C SER A 173 -77.17 -44.55 10.14
N ALA A 174 -77.17 -44.02 8.90
CA ALA A 174 -78.39 -43.82 8.12
C ALA A 174 -78.91 -45.12 7.50
N GLU A 175 -77.99 -46.00 7.06
CA GLU A 175 -78.33 -47.32 6.53
C GLU A 175 -78.88 -48.25 7.61
N SER A 176 -78.45 -48.11 8.87
CA SER A 176 -79.03 -48.86 9.99
C SER A 176 -80.43 -48.39 10.41
N ILE A 177 -80.86 -47.18 10.03
CA ILE A 177 -82.18 -46.63 10.40
C ILE A 177 -83.24 -46.90 9.32
N LEU A 178 -82.85 -47.09 8.05
CA LEU A 178 -83.79 -47.40 6.96
C LEU A 178 -84.11 -48.90 6.82
N GLY A 179 -83.46 -49.76 7.61
CA GLY A 179 -83.61 -51.23 7.55
C GLY A 179 -84.74 -51.82 8.39
N GLU A 180 -85.54 -51.01 9.09
CA GLU A 180 -86.56 -51.51 10.03
C GLU A 180 -87.98 -51.07 9.63
N HIS A 181 -88.47 -51.53 8.49
CA HIS A 181 -89.91 -51.70 8.25
C HIS A 181 -90.14 -52.78 7.18
N PRO A 182 -90.36 -54.05 7.58
CA PRO A 182 -90.94 -55.05 6.70
C PRO A 182 -92.46 -54.83 6.59
N GLU A 183 -92.99 -55.03 5.39
CA GLU A 183 -94.43 -55.15 5.19
C GLU A 183 -95.01 -56.37 5.94
N LEU A 184 -96.28 -56.19 6.33
CA LEU A 184 -97.24 -57.09 6.99
C LEU A 184 -97.23 -57.07 8.53
#